data_AF-A0A077PEX2-F1
#
_entry.id   AF-A0A077PEX2-F1
#
_cell.length_a   1.000
_cell.length_b   1.000
_cell.length_c   1.000
_cell.angle_alpha   90.00
_cell.angle_beta   90.00
_cell.angle_gamma   90.00
#
_symmetry.space_group_name_H-M   'P 1'
#
loop_
_entity.id
_entity.type
_entity.pdbx_description
1 polymer ?
#
loop_
_entity_poly.entity_id
_entity_poly.type
_entity_poly.pdbx_seq_one_letter_code
_entity_poly.pdbx_strand_id
1 'polypeptide(L)'
;MKFLEIGTDKDRVYFLIQSVPTYSVTKIVTLIRSLTAREIFKRRPQVKRTLWGGGFWTDEYFASTVGKHGDEQMNGKYVKNQGKQYNKLHSDHQLAMFEDTPLLAAGYLH
;
A
#
# COMPACT_ATOMS: atom_id res chain seq x y z
N MET A 1 2.16 -11.54 5.76
CA MET A 1 1.98 -10.16 5.26
C MET A 1 0.54 -9.78 5.49
N LYS A 2 0.27 -8.68 6.19
CA LYS A 2 -1.07 -8.23 6.59
C LYS A 2 -1.23 -6.75 6.23
N PHE A 3 -2.37 -6.38 5.65
CA PHE A 3 -2.71 -4.98 5.40
C PHE A 3 -3.36 -4.40 6.66
N LEU A 4 -2.70 -3.41 7.26
CA LEU A 4 -3.22 -2.67 8.42
C LEU A 4 -4.09 -1.51 7.97
N GLU A 5 -3.77 -0.88 6.85
CA GLU A 5 -4.59 0.17 6.27
C GLU A 5 -4.46 0.16 4.75
N ILE A 6 -5.58 0.42 4.07
CA ILE A 6 -5.60 0.73 2.63
C ILE A 6 -6.40 2.01 2.48
N GLY A 7 -5.78 3.00 1.84
CA GLY A 7 -6.44 4.25 1.52
C GLY A 7 -6.20 4.67 0.09
N THR A 8 -7.03 5.59 -0.35
CA THR A 8 -6.93 6.17 -1.69
C THR A 8 -7.19 7.66 -1.61
N ASP A 9 -6.43 8.44 -2.35
CA ASP A 9 -6.84 9.78 -2.78
C ASP A 9 -6.86 9.79 -4.32
N LYS A 10 -7.60 10.72 -4.94
CA LYS A 10 -7.70 10.95 -6.40
C LYS A 10 -7.17 9.80 -7.30
N ASP A 11 -5.86 9.81 -7.53
CA ASP A 11 -5.06 8.96 -8.41
C ASP A 11 -4.06 8.07 -7.65
N ARG A 12 -4.03 8.09 -6.31
CA ARG A 12 -3.05 7.33 -5.53
C ARG A 12 -3.69 6.30 -4.62
N VAL A 13 -2.95 5.22 -4.43
CA VAL A 13 -3.30 4.17 -3.47
C VAL A 13 -2.17 4.04 -2.46
N TYR A 14 -2.55 4.00 -1.19
CA TYR A 14 -1.67 3.95 -0.05
C TYR A 14 -1.92 2.69 0.77
N PHE A 15 -0.84 2.04 1.16
CA PHE A 15 -0.84 0.79 1.88
C PHE A 15 0.02 0.91 3.13
N LEU A 16 -0.55 0.53 4.27
CA LEU A 16 0.21 0.25 5.48
C LEU A 16 0.21 -1.25 5.72
N ILE A 17 1.39 -1.85 5.74
CA ILE A 17 1.55 -3.31 5.68
C ILE A 17 2.46 -3.78 6.80
N GLN A 18 2.01 -4.78 7.52
CA GLN A 18 2.85 -5.56 8.41
C GLN A 18 3.43 -6.76 7.64
N SER A 19 4.75 -6.85 7.57
CA SER A 19 5.45 -7.97 6.93
C SER A 19 6.47 -8.60 7.86
N VAL A 20 6.80 -9.87 7.59
CA VAL A 20 7.95 -10.50 8.22
C VAL A 20 9.25 -9.92 7.65
N PRO A 21 10.32 -9.78 8.44
CA PRO A 21 11.56 -9.13 8.03
C PRO A 21 12.31 -9.86 6.90
N THR A 22 11.95 -11.11 6.61
CA THR A 22 12.53 -11.90 5.51
C THR A 22 12.10 -11.45 4.12
N TYR A 23 11.09 -10.57 4.02
CA TYR A 23 10.67 -10.00 2.74
C TYR A 23 11.30 -8.62 2.56
N SER A 24 12.02 -8.42 1.46
CA SER A 24 12.48 -7.09 1.08
C SER A 24 11.30 -6.20 0.67
N VAL A 25 11.47 -4.89 0.85
CA VAL A 25 10.49 -3.86 0.43
C VAL A 25 10.13 -4.03 -1.05
N THR A 26 11.13 -4.17 -1.91
CA THR A 26 10.94 -4.38 -3.35
C THR A 26 10.09 -5.62 -3.64
N LYS A 27 10.35 -6.74 -2.94
CA LYS A 27 9.57 -7.97 -3.12
C LYS A 27 8.09 -7.77 -2.75
N ILE A 28 7.82 -7.06 -1.66
CA ILE A 28 6.45 -6.76 -1.21
C ILE A 28 5.74 -5.87 -2.25
N VAL A 29 6.39 -4.79 -2.68
CA VAL A 29 5.87 -3.85 -3.67
C VAL A 29 5.56 -4.56 -5.00
N THR A 30 6.51 -5.34 -5.53
CA THR A 30 6.31 -6.11 -6.76
C THR A 30 5.13 -7.08 -6.64
N LEU A 31 5.02 -7.81 -5.52
CA LEU A 31 3.90 -8.72 -5.29
C LEU A 31 2.55 -8.01 -5.32
N ILE A 32 2.42 -6.88 -4.63
CA ILE A 32 1.17 -6.11 -4.57
C ILE A 32 0.81 -5.60 -5.96
N ARG A 33 1.76 -4.97 -6.67
CA ARG A 33 1.54 -4.44 -8.02
C ARG A 33 1.06 -5.52 -8.98
N SER A 34 1.76 -6.65 -9.03
CA SER A 34 1.44 -7.74 -9.94
C SER A 34 0.09 -8.37 -9.63
N LEU A 35 -0.21 -8.64 -8.36
CA LEU A 35 -1.48 -9.27 -7.96
C LEU A 35 -2.67 -8.35 -8.19
N THR A 36 -2.55 -7.07 -7.81
CA THR A 36 -3.64 -6.09 -7.97
C THR A 36 -3.90 -5.80 -9.45
N ALA A 37 -2.87 -5.56 -10.26
CA ALA A 37 -3.02 -5.34 -11.69
C ALA A 37 -3.70 -6.53 -12.38
N ARG A 38 -3.26 -7.75 -12.06
CA ARG A 38 -3.83 -8.99 -12.60
C ARG A 38 -5.32 -9.12 -12.24
N GLU A 39 -5.68 -8.90 -10.98
CA GLU A 39 -7.06 -9.05 -10.53
C GLU A 39 -7.97 -7.94 -11.08
N ILE A 40 -7.47 -6.71 -11.19
CA ILE A 40 -8.22 -5.59 -11.77
C ILE A 40 -8.47 -5.84 -13.26
N PHE A 41 -7.46 -6.25 -14.04
CA PHE A 41 -7.66 -6.57 -15.45
C PHE A 41 -8.61 -7.76 -15.66
N LYS A 42 -8.62 -8.73 -14.74
CA LYS A 42 -9.55 -9.86 -14.76
C LYS A 42 -10.99 -9.40 -14.49
N ARG A 43 -11.22 -8.57 -13.46
CA ARG A 43 -12.56 -8.12 -13.05
C ARG A 43 -13.10 -6.98 -13.91
N ARG A 44 -12.22 -6.13 -14.44
CA ARG A 44 -12.55 -4.92 -15.21
C ARG A 44 -11.72 -4.86 -16.50
N PRO A 45 -11.99 -5.73 -17.49
CA PRO A 45 -11.24 -5.78 -18.74
C PRO A 45 -11.23 -4.45 -19.52
N GLN A 46 -12.22 -3.58 -19.31
CA GLN A 46 -12.28 -2.25 -19.91
C GLN A 46 -11.10 -1.35 -19.50
N VAL A 47 -10.57 -1.53 -18.27
CA VAL A 47 -9.43 -0.74 -17.78
C VAL A 47 -8.19 -1.00 -18.62
N LYS A 48 -8.00 -2.26 -19.06
CA LYS A 48 -6.90 -2.64 -19.94
C LYS A 48 -6.96 -1.93 -21.30
N ARG A 49 -8.16 -1.59 -21.78
CA ARG A 49 -8.36 -0.86 -23.04
C ARG A 49 -8.01 0.62 -22.90
N THR A 50 -8.26 1.21 -21.74
CA THR A 50 -7.92 2.61 -21.44
C THR A 50 -6.43 2.82 -21.23
N LEU A 51 -5.71 1.82 -20.70
CA LEU A 51 -4.28 1.89 -20.37
C LEU A 51 -3.36 1.37 -21.51
N TRP A 52 -3.73 1.62 -22.77
CA TRP A 52 -3.03 1.29 -24.04
C TRP A 52 -1.56 0.81 -23.92
N GLY A 53 -1.33 -0.44 -23.54
CA GLY A 53 0.02 -1.03 -23.57
C GLY A 53 0.58 -1.62 -22.27
N GLY A 54 -0.15 -1.57 -21.14
CA GLY A 54 -0.08 -2.69 -20.19
C GLY A 54 0.57 -2.50 -18.81
N GLY A 55 0.69 -1.27 -18.31
CA GLY A 55 0.93 -1.02 -16.88
C GLY A 55 -0.33 -0.53 -16.18
N PHE A 56 -0.81 -1.21 -15.13
CA PHE A 56 -1.86 -0.65 -14.27
C PHE A 56 -1.31 0.41 -13.30
N TRP A 57 -0.06 0.25 -12.88
CA TRP A 57 0.65 1.15 -11.98
C TRP A 57 1.77 1.86 -12.74
N THR A 58 2.03 3.14 -12.41
CA THR A 58 3.25 3.82 -12.89
C THR A 58 4.49 3.16 -12.29
N ASP A 59 5.65 3.22 -12.92
CA ASP A 59 6.86 2.55 -12.43
C ASP A 59 7.35 3.09 -11.07
N GLU A 60 6.93 4.30 -10.74
CA GLU A 60 7.29 4.98 -9.50
C GLU A 60 6.46 4.45 -8.32
N TYR A 61 7.14 4.31 -7.18
CA TYR A 61 6.50 4.06 -5.89
C TYR A 61 7.34 4.70 -4.78
N PHE A 62 6.69 5.07 -3.70
CA PHE A 62 7.36 5.46 -2.47
C PHE A 62 7.17 4.37 -1.43
N ALA A 63 8.24 3.95 -0.77
CA ALA A 63 8.16 3.00 0.32
C ALA A 63 9.11 3.36 1.46
N SER A 64 8.65 3.26 2.71
CA SER A 64 9.46 3.49 3.90
C SER A 64 9.10 2.51 5.02
N THR A 65 10.09 2.20 5.86
CA THR A 65 9.86 1.43 7.08
C THR A 65 9.48 2.36 8.23
N VAL A 66 8.46 1.97 9.00
CA VAL A 66 8.01 2.67 10.20
C VAL A 66 8.32 1.78 11.40
N GLY A 67 9.14 2.29 12.34
CA GLY A 67 9.55 1.59 13.55
C GLY A 67 8.73 1.97 14.79
N LYS A 68 8.76 1.11 15.82
CA LYS A 68 7.97 1.21 17.07
C LYS A 68 8.13 2.53 17.85
N HIS A 69 9.26 3.22 17.74
CA HIS A 69 9.49 4.49 18.44
C HIS A 69 8.83 5.70 17.75
N GLY A 70 8.29 5.50 16.56
CA GLY A 70 7.40 6.44 15.90
C GLY A 70 5.95 6.04 16.15
N ASP A 71 5.52 6.16 17.40
CA ASP A 71 4.17 6.51 17.87
C ASP A 71 2.94 5.85 17.19
N GLU A 72 1.93 5.42 17.97
CA GLU A 72 0.59 5.15 17.43
C GLU A 72 0.02 6.36 16.65
N GLN A 73 0.53 7.57 16.93
CA GLN A 73 0.29 8.77 16.13
C GLN A 73 0.82 8.73 14.70
N MET A 74 1.77 7.85 14.35
CA MET A 74 2.37 7.79 13.02
C MET A 74 1.55 6.96 12.03
N ASN A 75 0.81 5.94 12.49
CA ASN A 75 -0.32 5.37 11.75
C ASN A 75 -1.29 6.50 11.39
N GLY A 76 -1.57 7.37 12.36
CA GLY A 76 -2.33 8.60 12.15
C GLY A 76 -1.68 9.55 11.15
N LYS A 77 -0.38 9.87 11.25
CA LYS A 77 0.33 10.89 10.44
C LYS A 77 0.59 10.46 8.99
N TYR A 78 0.94 9.19 8.75
CA TYR A 78 1.07 8.68 7.38
C TYR A 78 -0.26 8.85 6.64
N VAL A 79 -1.36 8.55 7.31
CA VAL A 79 -2.73 8.69 6.81
C VAL A 79 -3.17 10.17 6.74
N LYS A 80 -2.87 10.98 7.76
CA LYS A 80 -3.26 12.40 7.84
C LYS A 80 -2.61 13.26 6.78
N ASN A 81 -1.42 12.88 6.31
CA ASN A 81 -0.65 13.66 5.34
C ASN A 81 -0.95 13.26 3.88
N GLN A 82 -1.85 12.29 3.65
CA GLN A 82 -2.21 11.82 2.31
C GLN A 82 -3.38 12.62 1.75
N GLY A 83 -3.06 13.74 1.10
CA GLY A 83 -4.02 14.52 0.32
C GLY A 83 -5.14 15.16 1.14
N LYS A 84 -5.94 16.01 0.48
CA LYS A 84 -7.09 16.69 1.12
C LYS A 84 -8.37 15.83 1.14
N GLN A 85 -8.40 14.74 0.37
CA GLN A 85 -9.56 13.85 0.19
C GLN A 85 -9.14 12.39 0.33
N TYR A 86 -8.59 12.05 1.50
CA TYR A 86 -8.25 10.68 1.83
C TYR A 86 -9.51 9.85 2.06
N ASN A 87 -9.67 8.76 1.32
CA ASN A 87 -10.72 7.77 1.55
C ASN A 87 -10.10 6.49 2.12
N LYS A 88 -10.48 6.12 3.33
CA LYS A 88 -10.04 4.88 3.98
C LYS A 88 -10.92 3.71 3.48
N LEU A 89 -10.30 2.76 2.80
CA LEU A 89 -10.98 1.57 2.26
C LEU A 89 -10.89 0.37 3.21
N HIS A 90 -9.81 0.27 3.99
CA HIS A 90 -9.56 -0.84 4.90
C HIS A 90 -8.79 -0.36 6.13
N SER A 91 -9.11 -0.93 7.29
CA SER A 91 -8.39 -0.70 8.54
C SER A 91 -8.38 -1.98 9.37
N ASP A 92 -7.23 -2.29 9.96
CA ASP A 92 -6.99 -3.45 10.81
C ASP A 92 -5.89 -3.12 11.82
N HIS A 93 -5.76 -3.95 12.85
CA HIS A 93 -4.83 -3.75 13.96
C HIS A 93 -3.57 -4.61 13.80
N GLN A 94 -2.45 -4.11 14.30
CA GLN A 94 -1.20 -4.86 14.34
C GLN A 94 -1.36 -6.09 15.24
N LEU A 95 -0.76 -7.21 14.83
CA LEU A 95 -0.76 -8.41 15.68
C LEU A 95 0.19 -8.23 16.86
N ALA A 96 -0.29 -8.51 18.07
CA ALA A 96 0.46 -8.37 19.33
C ALA A 96 1.81 -9.12 19.31
N MET A 97 1.84 -10.32 18.73
CA MET A 97 3.07 -11.14 18.60
C MET A 97 4.14 -10.52 17.68
N PHE A 98 3.82 -9.46 16.96
CA PHE A 98 4.69 -8.81 15.99
C PHE A 98 4.67 -7.27 16.18
N GLU A 99 4.43 -6.80 17.39
CA GLU A 99 4.49 -5.36 17.71
C GLU A 99 5.87 -4.75 17.43
N ASP A 100 6.93 -5.55 17.50
CA ASP A 100 8.31 -5.10 17.28
C ASP A 100 8.74 -5.15 15.80
N THR A 101 7.90 -5.67 14.89
CA THR A 101 8.25 -5.71 13.46
C THR A 101 8.05 -4.36 12.81
N PRO A 102 9.02 -3.86 12.01
CA PRO A 102 8.84 -2.66 11.21
C PRO A 102 7.63 -2.80 10.28
N LEU A 103 6.82 -1.74 10.19
CA LEU A 103 5.74 -1.64 9.21
C LEU A 103 6.27 -1.07 7.91
N LEU A 104 5.72 -1.52 6.79
CA LEU A 104 5.99 -0.97 5.48
C LEU A 104 4.84 -0.04 5.07
N ALA A 105 5.17 1.24 4.89
CA ALA A 105 4.29 2.22 4.29
C ALA A 105 4.64 2.32 2.80
N ALA A 106 3.68 2.08 1.90
CA ALA A 106 3.88 2.12 0.45
C ALA A 106 2.79 2.92 -0.26
N GLY A 107 3.17 3.83 -1.15
CA GLY A 107 2.25 4.62 -1.98
C GLY A 107 2.55 4.44 -3.47
N TYR A 108 1.50 4.33 -4.27
CA TYR A 108 1.58 4.27 -5.73
C TYR A 108 0.92 5.48 -6.37
N LEU A 109 1.55 5.98 -7.44
CA LEU A 109 1.03 7.02 -8.33
C LEU A 109 0.34 6.33 -9.53
N HIS A 110 -0.83 6.82 -9.94
CA HIS A 110 -1.47 6.48 -11.22
C HIS A 110 -1.24 7.62 -12.23
#